data_AF-A0A6X7UNB3-F1
#
_entry.id   AF-A0A6X7UNB3-F1
#
_cell.length_a   1.000
_cell.length_b   1.000
_cell.length_c   1.000
_cell.angle_alpha   90.00
_cell.angle_beta   90.00
_cell.angle_gamma   90.00
#
_symmetry.space_group_name_H-M   'P 1'
#
loop_
_entity.id
_entity.type
_entity.pdbx_description
1 polymer ?
#
loop_
_entity_poly.entity_id
_entity_poly.type
_entity_poly.pdbx_seq_one_letter_code
_entity_poly.pdbx_strand_id
1 'polypeptide(L)'
;MLGFVSLVESYCRCIIRRILITDKQARSCSYKNNVSYAAAVYHSKDILPEALLEDASFISEANILETIKTFTGLKIDRQKAASVISALQKYDQICQLRHCIVHRSGLFGTKNAIKLGLEKHHLFLEKPIIIGYEAIQSIASVCDNVVKELNDELFNLLLDGIAEQYDWTGDLRKDKKMFSPYFEIFYSSIANPNKTEELKKCYHAFCQHFGFK
;
A
#
# COMPACT_ATOMS: atom_id res chain seq x y z
N MET A 1 6.52 16.59 6.85
CA MET A 1 5.32 16.24 6.06
C MET A 1 5.67 15.57 4.74
N LEU A 2 6.36 16.25 3.83
CA LEU A 2 6.77 15.71 2.52
C LEU A 2 7.40 14.31 2.62
N GLY A 3 8.39 14.14 3.50
CA GLY A 3 9.03 12.84 3.73
C GLY A 3 8.06 11.72 4.13
N PHE A 4 7.08 12.00 5.00
CA PHE A 4 6.09 10.98 5.40
C PHE A 4 5.19 10.55 4.24
N VAL A 5 4.73 11.52 3.42
CA VAL A 5 3.94 11.21 2.22
C VAL A 5 4.77 10.38 1.23
N SER A 6 6.04 10.75 1.02
CA SER A 6 6.97 10.00 0.16
C SER A 6 7.27 8.59 0.67
N LEU A 7 7.28 8.36 1.99
CA LEU A 7 7.43 7.02 2.56
C LEU A 7 6.22 6.13 2.27
N VAL A 8 4.99 6.67 2.35
CA VAL A 8 3.77 5.93 1.97
C VAL A 8 3.83 5.55 0.49
N GLU A 9 4.17 6.49 -0.39
CA GLU A 9 4.34 6.21 -1.82
C GLU A 9 5.42 5.13 -2.07
N SER A 10 6.57 5.25 -1.41
CA SER A 10 7.66 4.26 -1.53
C SER A 10 7.23 2.88 -1.04
N TYR A 11 6.43 2.81 0.03
CA TYR A 11 5.85 1.57 0.51
C TYR A 11 4.93 0.96 -0.56
N CYS A 12 3.99 1.73 -1.12
CA CYS A 12 3.06 1.25 -2.14
C CYS A 12 3.80 0.71 -3.38
N ARG A 13 4.83 1.43 -3.84
CA ARG A 13 5.69 0.97 -4.96
C ARG A 13 6.38 -0.34 -4.63
N CYS A 14 7.04 -0.39 -3.48
CA CYS A 14 7.79 -1.56 -3.03
C CYS A 14 6.89 -2.79 -2.85
N ILE A 15 5.71 -2.63 -2.23
CA ILE A 15 4.80 -3.75 -1.97
C ILE A 15 4.22 -4.29 -3.28
N ILE A 16 3.78 -3.43 -4.20
CA ILE A 16 3.28 -3.86 -5.51
C ILE A 16 4.37 -4.61 -6.28
N ARG A 17 5.60 -4.08 -6.35
CA ARG A 17 6.71 -4.78 -7.00
C ARG A 17 6.95 -6.15 -6.40
N ARG A 18 7.01 -6.27 -5.07
CA ARG A 18 7.27 -7.55 -4.39
C ARG A 18 6.16 -8.56 -4.66
N ILE A 19 4.90 -8.12 -4.71
CA ILE A 19 3.77 -8.95 -5.12
C ILE A 19 3.93 -9.43 -6.56
N LEU A 20 4.27 -8.57 -7.52
CA LEU A 20 4.44 -8.94 -8.92
C LEU A 20 5.61 -9.92 -9.17
N ILE A 21 6.65 -9.87 -8.34
CA ILE A 21 7.78 -10.81 -8.43
C ILE A 21 7.37 -12.20 -7.94
N THR A 22 6.67 -12.24 -6.80
CA THR A 22 6.32 -13.48 -6.09
C THR A 22 5.09 -14.17 -6.68
N ASP A 23 4.01 -13.41 -6.90
CA ASP A 23 2.71 -13.95 -7.27
C ASP A 23 2.47 -13.95 -8.79
N LYS A 24 2.23 -15.14 -9.34
CA LYS A 24 2.06 -15.32 -10.79
C LYS A 24 0.75 -14.74 -11.29
N GLN A 25 -0.33 -14.81 -10.52
CA GLN A 25 -1.64 -14.31 -10.94
C GLN A 25 -1.61 -12.77 -11.00
N ALA A 26 -1.12 -12.12 -9.95
CA ALA A 26 -0.90 -10.69 -9.90
C ALA A 26 -0.01 -10.21 -11.05
N ARG A 27 1.10 -10.92 -11.30
CA ARG A 27 1.97 -10.60 -12.44
C ARG A 27 1.23 -10.65 -13.78
N SER A 28 0.34 -11.63 -13.97
CA SER A 28 -0.43 -11.76 -15.20
C SER A 28 -1.39 -10.59 -15.45
N CYS A 29 -1.96 -10.00 -14.38
CA CYS A 29 -2.79 -8.81 -14.47
C CYS A 29 -2.02 -7.59 -15.02
N SER A 30 -0.71 -7.58 -14.81
CA SER A 30 0.18 -6.49 -15.23
C SER A 30 0.66 -6.58 -16.68
N TYR A 31 0.52 -7.70 -17.39
CA TYR A 31 1.17 -7.90 -18.70
C TYR A 31 0.73 -6.93 -19.81
N LYS A 32 -0.46 -6.34 -19.68
CA LYS A 32 -0.98 -5.34 -20.64
C LYS A 32 -0.41 -3.93 -20.42
N ASN A 33 0.27 -3.70 -19.31
CA ASN A 33 0.80 -2.39 -18.96
C ASN A 33 2.17 -2.20 -19.61
N ASN A 34 2.45 -0.95 -19.99
CA ASN A 34 3.68 -0.61 -20.70
C ASN A 34 4.80 -0.26 -19.73
N VAL A 35 6.03 -0.51 -20.15
CA VAL A 35 7.25 0.04 -19.56
C VAL A 35 7.97 0.88 -20.60
N SER A 36 8.78 1.83 -20.16
CA SER A 36 9.65 2.57 -21.08
C SER A 36 10.64 1.63 -21.77
N TYR A 37 11.04 1.95 -23.00
CA TYR A 37 12.06 1.17 -23.70
C TYR A 37 13.39 1.17 -22.94
N ALA A 38 13.74 2.28 -22.29
CA ALA A 38 14.92 2.37 -21.44
C ALA A 38 14.87 1.36 -20.28
N ALA A 39 13.73 1.24 -19.59
CA ALA A 39 13.55 0.24 -18.55
C ALA A 39 13.69 -1.20 -19.10
N ALA A 40 13.12 -1.48 -20.27
CA ALA A 40 13.23 -2.80 -20.90
C ALA A 40 14.67 -3.18 -21.26
N VAL A 41 15.51 -2.21 -21.63
CA VAL A 41 16.92 -2.43 -22.00
C VAL A 41 17.84 -2.49 -20.77
N TYR A 42 17.62 -1.64 -19.77
CA TYR A 42 18.59 -1.41 -18.70
C TYR A 42 18.17 -1.94 -17.31
N HIS A 43 16.90 -2.24 -17.05
CA HIS A 43 16.50 -2.79 -15.75
C HIS A 43 16.71 -4.31 -15.67
N SER A 44 17.14 -4.78 -14.51
CA SER A 44 17.12 -6.19 -14.16
C SER A 44 15.69 -6.68 -13.92
N LYS A 45 15.45 -8.00 -14.03
CA LYS A 45 14.11 -8.59 -13.92
C LYS A 45 13.42 -8.31 -12.57
N ASP A 46 14.20 -8.17 -11.51
CA ASP A 46 13.73 -7.88 -10.14
C ASP A 46 13.36 -6.41 -9.92
N ILE A 47 13.92 -5.48 -10.71
CA ILE A 47 13.59 -4.04 -10.62
C ILE A 47 12.59 -3.63 -11.70
N LEU A 48 12.50 -4.36 -12.81
CA LEU A 48 11.61 -4.06 -13.92
C LEU A 48 10.15 -3.75 -13.51
N PRO A 49 9.53 -4.41 -12.50
CA PRO A 49 8.19 -4.03 -12.09
C PRO A 49 8.06 -2.63 -11.47
N GLU A 50 9.15 -1.97 -11.02
CA GLU A 50 9.09 -0.55 -10.66
C GLU A 50 8.78 0.33 -11.88
N ALA A 51 9.28 -0.04 -13.06
CA ALA A 51 9.06 0.76 -14.27
C ALA A 51 7.59 0.81 -14.67
N LEU A 52 6.79 -0.18 -14.25
CA LEU A 52 5.33 -0.16 -14.42
C LEU A 52 4.66 0.95 -13.62
N LEU A 53 5.31 1.40 -12.55
CA LEU A 53 4.73 2.33 -11.59
C LEU A 53 5.21 3.77 -11.80
N GLU A 54 6.11 4.06 -12.76
CA GLU A 54 6.69 5.40 -12.96
C GLU A 54 5.61 6.49 -13.10
N ASP A 55 4.54 6.20 -13.85
CA ASP A 55 3.40 7.10 -14.03
C ASP A 55 2.30 6.94 -12.97
N ALA A 56 2.44 5.97 -12.06
CA ALA A 56 1.48 5.77 -10.98
C ALA A 56 1.63 6.86 -9.90
N SER A 57 0.49 7.28 -9.37
CA SER A 57 0.40 8.29 -8.31
C SER A 57 -0.25 7.70 -7.08
N PHE A 58 0.28 8.04 -5.90
CA PHE A 58 -0.22 7.53 -4.61
C PHE A 58 -0.71 8.67 -3.72
N ILE A 59 -1.29 9.72 -4.32
CA ILE A 59 -1.71 10.96 -3.63
C ILE A 59 -3.21 11.00 -3.26
N SER A 60 -3.94 9.92 -3.54
CA SER A 60 -5.33 9.78 -3.11
C SER A 60 -5.73 8.33 -2.92
N GLU A 61 -6.77 8.09 -2.12
CA GLU A 61 -7.42 6.80 -1.88
C GLU A 61 -7.75 6.16 -3.22
N ALA A 62 -8.43 6.90 -4.10
CA ALA A 62 -8.82 6.43 -5.41
C ALA A 62 -7.61 5.99 -6.26
N ASN A 63 -6.53 6.78 -6.27
CA ASN A 63 -5.34 6.42 -7.05
C ASN A 63 -4.61 5.21 -6.46
N ILE A 64 -4.50 5.12 -5.14
CA ILE A 64 -3.87 3.97 -4.46
C ILE A 64 -4.65 2.68 -4.78
N LEU A 65 -5.97 2.69 -4.58
CA LEU A 65 -6.82 1.54 -4.82
C LEU A 65 -6.81 1.09 -6.28
N GLU A 66 -6.92 2.04 -7.22
CA GLU A 66 -6.93 1.70 -8.65
C GLU A 66 -5.55 1.22 -9.13
N THR A 67 -4.46 1.79 -8.60
CA THR A 67 -3.09 1.36 -8.93
C THR A 67 -2.86 -0.07 -8.45
N ILE A 68 -3.17 -0.38 -7.19
CA ILE A 68 -3.07 -1.74 -6.64
C ILE A 68 -3.85 -2.71 -7.54
N LYS A 69 -5.14 -2.43 -7.78
CA LYS A 69 -5.99 -3.28 -8.60
C LYS A 69 -5.48 -3.45 -10.04
N THR A 70 -5.01 -2.37 -10.67
CA THR A 70 -4.53 -2.38 -12.06
C THR A 70 -3.32 -3.29 -12.23
N PHE A 71 -2.38 -3.23 -11.29
CA PHE A 71 -1.14 -3.98 -11.40
C PHE A 71 -1.24 -5.37 -10.80
N THR A 72 -1.87 -5.54 -9.63
CA THR A 72 -1.88 -6.84 -8.92
C THR A 72 -3.19 -7.61 -9.08
N GLY A 73 -4.26 -6.99 -9.60
CA GLY A 73 -5.59 -7.59 -9.61
C GLY A 73 -6.30 -7.61 -8.25
N LEU A 74 -5.59 -7.28 -7.15
CA LEU A 74 -6.16 -7.28 -5.80
C LEU A 74 -7.15 -6.14 -5.66
N LYS A 75 -8.39 -6.47 -5.30
CA LYS A 75 -9.48 -5.50 -5.14
C LYS A 75 -9.83 -5.36 -3.67
N ILE A 76 -9.42 -4.23 -3.08
CA ILE A 76 -9.85 -3.83 -1.74
C ILE A 76 -11.32 -3.40 -1.81
N ASP A 77 -12.19 -4.16 -1.16
CA ASP A 77 -13.62 -3.89 -1.11
C ASP A 77 -13.93 -2.81 -0.07
N ARG A 78 -14.45 -1.67 -0.52
CA ARG A 78 -14.74 -0.53 0.34
C ARG A 78 -15.70 -0.85 1.49
N GLN A 79 -16.60 -1.82 1.31
CA GLN A 79 -17.60 -2.18 2.32
C GLN A 79 -17.05 -3.16 3.36
N LYS A 80 -16.13 -4.03 2.96
CA LYS A 80 -15.55 -5.06 3.83
C LYS A 80 -14.29 -4.56 4.54
N ALA A 81 -13.50 -3.72 3.87
CA ALA A 81 -12.21 -3.23 4.34
C ALA A 81 -12.32 -1.83 4.96
N ALA A 82 -13.28 -1.61 5.85
CA ALA A 82 -13.60 -0.27 6.38
C ALA A 82 -12.40 0.41 7.07
N SER A 83 -11.51 -0.37 7.70
CA SER A 83 -10.34 0.14 8.41
C SER A 83 -9.32 0.81 7.47
N VAL A 84 -8.88 0.09 6.43
CA VAL A 84 -7.95 0.62 5.43
C VAL A 84 -8.55 1.79 4.64
N ILE A 85 -9.86 1.73 4.33
CA ILE A 85 -10.53 2.86 3.67
C ILE A 85 -10.50 4.10 4.55
N SER A 86 -10.84 3.97 5.84
CA SER A 86 -10.78 5.08 6.79
C SER A 86 -9.36 5.67 6.91
N ALA A 87 -8.34 4.81 6.92
CA ALA A 87 -6.94 5.25 6.93
C ALA A 87 -6.57 6.04 5.67
N LEU A 88 -6.93 5.53 4.49
CA LEU A 88 -6.67 6.19 3.21
C LEU A 88 -7.40 7.54 3.10
N GLN A 89 -8.65 7.63 3.59
CA GLN A 89 -9.41 8.89 3.59
C GLN A 89 -8.77 9.98 4.46
N LYS A 90 -8.19 9.60 5.60
CA LYS A 90 -7.41 10.54 6.43
C LYS A 90 -6.12 10.97 5.72
N TYR A 91 -5.47 10.05 5.02
CA TYR A 91 -4.28 10.34 4.24
C TYR A 91 -4.55 11.26 3.03
N ASP A 92 -5.72 11.16 2.41
CA ASP A 92 -6.13 12.08 1.34
C ASP A 92 -6.13 13.54 1.81
N GLN A 93 -6.55 13.77 3.05
CA GLN A 93 -6.54 15.11 3.64
C GLN A 93 -5.09 15.65 3.74
N ILE A 94 -4.16 14.80 4.15
CA ILE A 94 -2.72 15.11 4.19
C ILE A 94 -2.20 15.40 2.78
N CYS A 95 -2.61 14.63 1.77
CA CYS A 95 -2.22 14.87 0.39
C CYS A 95 -2.74 16.22 -0.15
N GLN A 96 -3.96 16.64 0.23
CA GLN A 96 -4.47 17.97 -0.10
C GLN A 96 -3.62 19.08 0.52
N LEU A 97 -3.25 18.94 1.79
CA LEU A 97 -2.39 19.91 2.47
C LEU A 97 -0.97 19.93 1.85
N ARG A 98 -0.41 18.76 1.52
CA ARG A 98 0.89 18.64 0.84
C ARG A 98 0.87 19.35 -0.51
N HIS A 99 -0.22 19.22 -1.26
CA HIS A 99 -0.39 19.91 -2.52
C HIS A 99 -0.31 21.43 -2.36
N CYS A 100 -1.01 22.01 -1.37
CA CYS A 100 -0.92 23.45 -1.09
C CYS A 100 0.51 23.90 -0.74
N ILE A 101 1.20 23.12 0.10
CA ILE A 101 2.55 23.46 0.56
C ILE A 101 3.55 23.47 -0.59
N VAL A 102 3.49 22.45 -1.46
CA VAL A 102 4.47 22.27 -2.53
C VAL A 102 4.14 23.11 -3.76
N HIS A 103 2.86 23.18 -4.14
CA HIS A 103 2.44 23.71 -5.45
C HIS A 103 1.71 25.04 -5.35
N ARG A 104 1.46 25.55 -4.14
CA ARG A 104 0.82 26.87 -3.93
C ARG A 104 1.58 27.74 -2.93
N SER A 105 2.90 27.59 -2.86
CA SER A 105 3.76 28.42 -2.00
C SER A 105 3.31 28.45 -0.52
N GLY A 106 2.72 27.34 -0.03
CA GLY A 106 2.21 27.27 1.34
C GLY A 106 0.81 27.83 1.55
N LEU A 107 0.13 28.36 0.53
CA LEU A 107 -1.19 28.99 0.68
C LEU A 107 -2.34 27.99 0.51
N PHE A 108 -3.32 28.04 1.42
CA PHE A 108 -4.47 27.14 1.39
C PHE A 108 -5.46 27.48 0.27
N GLY A 109 -5.61 26.55 -0.69
CA GLY A 109 -6.38 26.82 -1.91
C GLY A 109 -7.83 26.37 -1.90
N THR A 110 -8.65 27.07 -2.69
CA THR A 110 -10.08 26.80 -2.83
C THR A 110 -10.39 25.37 -3.28
N LYS A 111 -9.67 24.83 -4.26
CA LYS A 111 -9.87 23.44 -4.73
C LYS A 111 -9.60 22.41 -3.61
N ASN A 112 -8.60 22.67 -2.77
CA ASN A 112 -8.25 21.82 -1.64
C ASN A 112 -9.27 21.99 -0.50
N ALA A 113 -9.72 23.21 -0.23
CA ALA A 113 -10.77 23.50 0.73
C ALA A 113 -12.09 22.78 0.39
N ILE A 114 -12.48 22.75 -0.90
CA ILE A 114 -13.66 21.98 -1.34
C ILE A 114 -13.54 20.51 -0.95
N LYS A 115 -12.37 19.88 -1.18
CA LYS A 115 -12.14 18.47 -0.84
C LYS A 115 -12.08 18.20 0.67
N LEU A 116 -11.63 19.17 1.47
CA LEU A 116 -11.56 19.06 2.93
C LEU A 116 -12.86 19.51 3.64
N GLY A 117 -13.80 20.13 2.92
CA GLY A 117 -15.01 20.74 3.45
C GLY A 117 -14.91 22.26 3.52
N LEU A 118 -15.32 22.93 2.44
CA LEU A 118 -15.17 24.39 2.27
C LEU A 118 -15.88 25.18 3.39
N GLU A 119 -17.09 24.78 3.77
CA GLU A 119 -17.87 25.48 4.80
C GLU A 119 -17.12 25.60 6.11
N LYS A 120 -16.38 24.56 6.50
CA LYS A 120 -15.59 24.52 7.75
C LYS A 120 -14.27 25.29 7.65
N HIS A 121 -13.75 25.46 6.44
CA HIS A 121 -12.36 25.91 6.24
C HIS A 121 -12.21 27.18 5.39
N HIS A 122 -13.31 27.81 4.94
CA HIS A 122 -13.28 29.00 4.08
C HIS A 122 -12.51 30.17 4.69
N LEU A 123 -12.51 30.31 6.03
CA LEU A 123 -11.77 31.35 6.75
C LEU A 123 -10.25 31.24 6.60
N PHE A 124 -9.74 30.11 6.10
CA PHE A 124 -8.32 29.86 5.89
C PHE A 124 -7.88 30.03 4.44
N LEU A 125 -8.79 30.35 3.51
CA LEU A 125 -8.45 30.50 2.09
C LEU A 125 -7.38 31.57 1.87
N GLU A 126 -6.42 31.23 1.02
CA GLU A 126 -5.26 32.05 0.67
C GLU A 126 -4.39 32.46 1.86
N LYS A 127 -4.63 31.88 3.05
CA LYS A 127 -3.76 32.04 4.21
C LYS A 127 -2.61 31.03 4.17
N PRO A 128 -1.44 31.39 4.72
CA PRO A 128 -0.34 30.45 4.90
C PRO A 128 -0.74 29.27 5.79
N ILE A 129 -0.35 28.08 5.38
CA ILE A 129 -0.47 26.87 6.19
C ILE A 129 0.69 26.86 7.19
N ILE A 130 0.34 26.92 8.47
CA ILE A 130 1.30 26.83 9.58
C ILE A 130 1.18 25.43 10.19
N ILE A 131 2.27 24.66 10.16
CA ILE A 131 2.32 23.32 10.72
C ILE A 131 3.17 23.33 11.99
N GLY A 132 2.51 23.17 13.13
CA GLY A 132 3.17 22.96 14.42
C GLY A 132 3.61 21.51 14.63
N TYR A 133 4.37 21.28 15.70
CA TYR A 133 4.91 19.95 16.04
C TYR A 133 3.83 18.86 16.20
N GLU A 134 2.74 19.16 16.90
CA GLU A 134 1.62 18.22 17.09
C GLU A 134 0.97 17.78 15.77
N ALA A 135 0.85 18.72 14.82
CA ALA A 135 0.35 18.42 13.49
C ALA A 135 1.31 17.52 12.71
N ILE A 136 2.64 17.70 12.87
CA ILE A 136 3.64 16.79 12.26
C ILE A 136 3.50 15.37 12.83
N GLN A 137 3.34 15.23 14.15
CA GLN A 137 3.16 13.93 14.79
C GLN A 137 1.88 13.26 14.28
N SER A 138 0.78 14.00 14.19
CA SER A 138 -0.50 13.51 13.67
C SER A 138 -0.38 13.07 12.19
N ILE A 139 0.33 13.84 11.36
CA ILE A 139 0.63 13.46 9.97
C ILE A 139 1.43 12.15 9.91
N ALA A 140 2.46 12.03 10.75
CA ALA A 140 3.28 10.82 10.83
C ALA A 140 2.44 9.61 11.21
N SER A 141 1.59 9.73 12.24
CA SER A 141 0.70 8.67 12.69
C SER A 141 -0.31 8.24 11.62
N VAL A 142 -0.89 9.18 10.86
CA VAL A 142 -1.81 8.83 9.76
C VAL A 142 -1.07 8.09 8.63
N CYS A 143 0.14 8.53 8.27
CA CYS A 143 0.95 7.88 7.24
C CYS A 143 1.35 6.45 7.67
N ASP A 144 1.80 6.29 8.91
CA ASP A 144 2.13 4.99 9.50
C ASP A 144 0.92 4.05 9.54
N ASN A 145 -0.25 4.59 9.91
CA ASN A 145 -1.50 3.81 9.92
C ASN A 145 -1.89 3.34 8.51
N VAL A 146 -1.74 4.17 7.47
CA VAL A 146 -2.00 3.73 6.09
C VAL A 146 -1.12 2.57 5.69
N VAL A 147 0.18 2.63 6.02
CA VAL A 147 1.12 1.55 5.70
C VAL A 147 0.69 0.25 6.38
N LYS A 148 0.35 0.29 7.67
CA LYS A 148 -0.10 -0.90 8.43
C LYS A 148 -1.39 -1.49 7.87
N GLU A 149 -2.40 -0.65 7.66
CA GLU A 149 -3.70 -1.10 7.17
C GLU A 149 -3.64 -1.65 5.74
N LEU A 150 -2.84 -1.03 4.86
CA LEU A 150 -2.58 -1.58 3.52
C LEU A 150 -1.82 -2.90 3.61
N ASN A 151 -0.84 -3.01 4.51
CA ASN A 151 -0.06 -4.22 4.69
C ASN A 151 -0.95 -5.41 5.06
N ASP A 152 -1.83 -5.21 6.04
CA ASP A 152 -2.71 -6.25 6.55
C ASP A 152 -3.78 -6.63 5.51
N GLU A 153 -4.42 -5.64 4.88
CA GLU A 153 -5.45 -5.90 3.86
C GLU A 153 -4.88 -6.61 2.63
N LEU A 154 -3.74 -6.15 2.10
CA LEU A 154 -3.12 -6.77 0.93
C LEU A 154 -2.63 -8.18 1.24
N PHE A 155 -2.16 -8.42 2.46
CA PHE A 155 -1.77 -9.75 2.87
C PHE A 155 -2.96 -10.69 2.91
N ASN A 156 -4.07 -10.28 3.53
CA ASN A 156 -5.31 -11.08 3.58
C ASN A 156 -5.82 -11.42 2.18
N LEU A 157 -5.90 -10.44 1.27
CA LEU A 157 -6.34 -10.67 -0.11
C LEU A 157 -5.44 -11.64 -0.87
N LEU A 158 -4.13 -11.63 -0.61
CA LEU A 158 -3.21 -12.61 -1.19
C LEU A 158 -3.36 -13.99 -0.56
N LEU A 159 -3.58 -14.07 0.75
CA LEU A 159 -3.84 -15.34 1.42
C LEU A 159 -5.10 -16.01 0.87
N ASP A 160 -6.18 -15.25 0.67
CA ASP A 160 -7.41 -15.73 0.02
C ASP A 160 -7.10 -16.32 -1.36
N GLY A 161 -6.33 -15.60 -2.19
CA GLY A 161 -5.98 -16.06 -3.53
C GLY A 161 -5.12 -17.33 -3.54
N ILE A 162 -4.10 -17.42 -2.69
CA ILE A 162 -3.22 -18.59 -2.66
C ILE A 162 -3.87 -19.81 -1.99
N ALA A 163 -4.87 -19.61 -1.13
CA ALA A 163 -5.65 -20.69 -0.53
C ALA A 163 -6.34 -21.54 -1.61
N GLU A 164 -6.82 -20.90 -2.67
CA GLU A 164 -7.47 -21.56 -3.81
C GLU A 164 -6.47 -22.02 -4.89
N GLN A 165 -5.27 -21.45 -4.93
CA GLN A 165 -4.29 -21.71 -5.99
C GLN A 165 -3.47 -22.99 -5.79
N TYR A 166 -3.31 -23.46 -4.55
CA TYR A 166 -2.40 -24.55 -4.21
C TYR A 166 -3.06 -25.60 -3.34
N ASP A 167 -2.59 -26.84 -3.46
CA ASP A 167 -2.98 -27.95 -2.58
C ASP A 167 -2.16 -27.90 -1.28
N TRP A 168 -2.74 -27.29 -0.24
CA TRP A 168 -2.11 -27.16 1.07
C TRP A 168 -2.21 -28.46 1.87
N THR A 169 -1.09 -28.85 2.49
CA THR A 169 -1.01 -30.09 3.29
C THR A 169 -1.20 -29.86 4.78
N GLY A 170 -1.16 -28.61 5.22
CA GLY A 170 -1.17 -28.18 6.63
C GLY A 170 0.13 -28.45 7.39
N ASP A 171 1.11 -29.11 6.74
CA ASP A 171 2.47 -29.26 7.26
C ASP A 171 3.38 -28.17 6.68
N LEU A 172 3.77 -27.22 7.53
CA LEU A 172 4.68 -26.13 7.14
C LEU A 172 5.95 -26.67 6.49
N ARG A 173 6.47 -27.85 6.85
CA ARG A 173 7.72 -28.37 6.25
C ARG A 173 7.57 -28.63 4.76
N LYS A 174 6.39 -29.08 4.32
CA LYS A 174 6.06 -29.36 2.92
C LYS A 174 5.67 -28.06 2.20
N ASP A 175 4.88 -27.25 2.88
CA ASP A 175 4.24 -26.07 2.28
C ASP A 175 5.15 -24.83 2.32
N LYS A 176 6.25 -24.87 3.07
CA LYS A 176 7.18 -23.74 3.30
C LYS A 176 7.60 -23.06 2.01
N LYS A 177 7.93 -23.84 0.98
CA LYS A 177 8.44 -23.32 -0.29
C LYS A 177 7.41 -22.44 -1.00
N MET A 178 6.13 -22.74 -0.80
CA MET A 178 5.02 -22.00 -1.39
C MET A 178 4.60 -20.84 -0.50
N PHE A 179 4.46 -21.06 0.81
CA PHE A 179 3.94 -20.03 1.73
C PHE A 179 4.97 -18.95 2.12
N SER A 180 6.23 -19.34 2.34
CA SER A 180 7.26 -18.41 2.86
C SER A 180 7.48 -17.19 1.97
N PRO A 181 7.53 -17.31 0.63
CA PRO A 181 7.65 -16.14 -0.24
C PRO A 181 6.55 -15.09 -0.01
N TYR A 182 5.30 -15.51 0.23
CA TYR A 182 4.19 -14.58 0.48
C TYR A 182 4.28 -13.95 1.87
N PHE A 183 4.57 -14.75 2.90
CA PHE A 183 4.83 -14.24 4.26
C PHE A 183 5.96 -13.20 4.26
N GLU A 184 7.03 -13.47 3.51
CA GLU A 184 8.19 -12.58 3.46
C GLU A 184 7.88 -11.21 2.89
N ILE A 185 6.90 -11.08 1.99
CA ILE A 185 6.47 -9.79 1.43
C ILE A 185 6.03 -8.84 2.55
N PHE A 186 5.29 -9.34 3.53
CA PHE A 186 4.63 -8.50 4.55
C PHE A 186 5.32 -8.54 5.92
N TYR A 187 6.30 -9.42 6.10
CA TYR A 187 7.07 -9.52 7.33
C TYR A 187 7.95 -8.28 7.60
N SER A 188 7.84 -7.73 8.81
CA SER A 188 8.69 -6.66 9.32
C SER A 188 9.60 -7.17 10.43
N SER A 189 10.91 -7.17 10.19
CA SER A 189 11.92 -7.54 11.19
C SER A 189 12.07 -6.53 12.33
N ILE A 190 11.64 -5.29 12.11
CA ILE A 190 11.65 -4.23 13.12
C ILE A 190 10.53 -4.47 14.14
N ALA A 191 9.34 -4.84 13.66
CA ALA A 191 8.20 -5.13 14.53
C ALA A 191 8.32 -6.51 15.19
N ASN A 192 8.93 -7.48 14.50
CA ASN A 192 8.97 -8.87 14.93
C ASN A 192 10.38 -9.44 14.85
N PRO A 193 11.13 -9.59 15.95
CA PRO A 193 12.52 -10.02 15.89
C PRO A 193 12.70 -11.51 15.55
N ASN A 194 11.69 -12.36 15.76
CA ASN A 194 11.78 -13.81 15.53
C ASN A 194 10.98 -14.25 14.30
N LYS A 195 11.60 -14.13 13.12
CA LYS A 195 10.99 -14.50 11.82
C LYS A 195 10.45 -15.93 11.78
N THR A 196 11.23 -16.88 12.32
CA THR A 196 10.87 -18.31 12.25
C THR A 196 9.62 -18.60 13.05
N GLU A 197 9.48 -17.98 14.22
CA GLU A 197 8.31 -18.16 15.06
C GLU A 197 7.07 -17.49 14.46
N GLU A 198 7.22 -16.27 13.94
CA GLU A 198 6.11 -15.58 13.27
C GLU A 198 5.65 -16.30 11.99
N LEU A 199 6.57 -16.87 11.21
CA LEU A 199 6.21 -17.69 10.06
C LEU A 199 5.35 -18.89 10.47
N LYS A 200 5.72 -19.58 11.56
CA LYS A 200 4.96 -20.73 12.07
C LYS A 200 3.57 -20.32 12.54
N LYS A 201 3.48 -19.25 13.34
CA LYS A 201 2.20 -18.74 13.84
C LYS A 201 1.29 -18.32 12.69
N CYS A 202 1.82 -17.55 11.74
CA CYS A 202 1.09 -17.07 10.59
C CYS A 202 0.58 -18.23 9.72
N TYR A 203 1.43 -19.21 9.42
CA TYR A 203 1.02 -20.39 8.66
C TYR A 203 -0.03 -21.23 9.40
N HIS A 204 0.10 -21.40 10.72
CA HIS A 204 -0.91 -22.09 11.52
C HIS A 204 -2.27 -21.37 11.47
N ALA A 205 -2.27 -20.04 11.61
CA ALA A 205 -3.48 -19.23 11.49
C ALA A 205 -4.10 -19.32 10.09
N PHE A 206 -3.28 -19.32 9.04
CA PHE A 206 -3.72 -19.54 7.66
C PHE A 206 -4.41 -20.90 7.51
N CYS A 207 -3.78 -22.00 7.95
CA CYS A 207 -4.38 -23.33 7.89
C CYS A 207 -5.69 -23.43 8.69
N GLN A 208 -5.73 -22.83 9.89
CA GLN A 208 -6.93 -22.80 10.71
C GLN A 208 -8.07 -22.03 10.04
N HIS A 209 -7.77 -20.89 9.41
CA HIS A 209 -8.75 -20.04 8.74
C HIS A 209 -9.42 -20.76 7.55
N PHE A 210 -8.63 -21.43 6.72
CA PHE A 210 -9.12 -22.12 5.51
C PHE A 210 -9.44 -23.60 5.72
N GLY A 211 -9.24 -24.15 6.91
CA GLY A 211 -9.58 -25.54 7.25
C GLY A 211 -8.62 -26.60 6.69
N PHE A 212 -7.35 -26.24 6.46
CA PHE A 212 -6.31 -27.21 6.08
C PHE A 212 -5.88 -28.04 7.29
N LYS A 213 -5.73 -29.36 7.09
CA LYS A 213 -5.51 -30.35 8.15
C LYS A 213 -4.09 -30.38 8.69
#